data_AF-A0AAP7CL30-F1
#
_entry.id   AF-A0AAP7CL30-F1
#
_cell.length_a   1.000
_cell.length_b   1.000
_cell.length_c   1.000
_cell.angle_alpha   90.00
_cell.angle_beta   90.00
_cell.angle_gamma   90.00
#
_symmetry.space_group_name_H-M   'P 1'
#
loop_
_entity.id
_entity.type
_entity.pdbx_description
1 polymer ?
#
loop_
_entity_poly.entity_id
_entity_poly.type
_entity_poly.pdbx_seq_one_letter_code
_entity_poly.pdbx_strand_id
1 'polypeptide(L)' 'MHTLIKTSVVALTFALLVGCQNQVENPEMNQCAQQNYQCESTCEQQTTAEGLKQQVCSAKCVESYNQCKAQAEKLGNI' A
#
# COMPACT_ATOMS: atom_id res chain seq x y z
N MET A 1 23.53 -8.33 -38.95
CA MET A 1 22.68 -9.09 -38.01
C MET A 1 22.89 -8.74 -36.52
N HIS A 2 23.86 -7.89 -36.14
CA HIS A 2 24.09 -7.56 -34.71
C HIS A 2 23.27 -6.36 -34.19
N THR A 3 22.79 -5.48 -35.06
CA THR A 3 22.06 -4.25 -34.66
C THR A 3 20.59 -4.51 -34.31
N LEU A 4 19.98 -5.56 -34.86
CA LEU A 4 18.56 -5.89 -34.67
C LEU A 4 18.28 -6.61 -33.33
N ILE A 5 19.30 -7.22 -32.74
CA ILE A 5 19.17 -7.92 -31.45
C ILE A 5 19.16 -6.90 -30.29
N LYS A 6 19.94 -5.82 -30.39
CA LYS A 6 20.02 -4.79 -29.35
C LYS A 6 18.73 -3.99 -29.17
N THR A 7 17.99 -3.74 -30.25
CA THR A 7 16.70 -3.01 -30.19
C THR A 7 15.58 -3.85 -29.58
N SER A 8 15.64 -5.18 -29.71
CA SER A 8 14.61 -6.08 -29.16
C SER A 8 14.65 -6.20 -27.64
N VAL A 9 15.83 -6.11 -27.02
CA VAL A 9 15.96 -6.23 -25.54
C VAL A 9 15.41 -5.00 -24.83
N VAL A 10 15.60 -3.81 -25.42
CA VAL A 10 15.06 -2.55 -24.87
C VAL A 10 13.53 -2.52 -24.95
N ALA A 11 12.94 -3.04 -26.02
CA ALA A 11 11.49 -3.12 -26.15
C ALA A 11 10.87 -4.10 -25.12
N LEU A 12 11.56 -5.21 -24.81
CA LEU A 12 11.10 -6.20 -23.84
C LEU A 12 11.10 -5.66 -22.40
N THR A 13 12.11 -4.86 -22.02
CA THR A 13 12.18 -4.27 -20.67
C THR A 13 11.11 -3.21 -20.44
N PHE A 14 10.73 -2.43 -21.48
CA PHE A 14 9.60 -1.50 -21.36
C PHE A 14 8.26 -2.22 -21.23
N ALA A 15 8.04 -3.33 -21.95
CA ALA A 15 6.80 -4.10 -21.83
C ALA A 15 6.59 -4.69 -20.42
N LEU A 16 7.67 -5.06 -19.72
CA LEU A 16 7.59 -5.56 -18.34
C LEU A 16 7.24 -4.46 -17.33
N LEU A 17 7.62 -3.20 -17.57
CA LEU A 17 7.30 -2.07 -16.68
C LEU A 17 5.82 -1.66 -16.77
N VAL A 18 5.16 -1.86 -17.91
CA VAL A 18 3.72 -1.59 -18.09
C VAL A 18 2.86 -2.66 -17.39
N GLY A 19 3.42 -3.85 -17.14
CA GLY A 19 2.76 -4.94 -16.42
C GLY A 19 2.65 -4.75 -14.90
N CYS A 20 3.35 -3.77 -14.33
CA CYS A 20 3.22 -3.38 -12.92
C CYS A 20 2.25 -2.21 -12.70
N GLN A 21 1.39 -1.91 -13.68
CA GLN A 21 0.19 -1.12 -13.42
C GLN A 21 -0.79 -1.97 -12.63
N ASN A 22 -0.44 -2.26 -11.37
CA ASN A 22 -1.41 -2.66 -10.37
C ASN A 22 -2.51 -1.60 -10.46
N GLN A 23 -3.71 -2.01 -10.84
CA GLN A 23 -4.89 -1.17 -10.82
C GLN A 23 -5.00 -0.62 -9.40
N VAL A 24 -4.53 0.61 -9.19
CA VAL A 24 -4.81 1.35 -7.97
C VAL A 24 -6.26 1.77 -8.11
N GLU A 25 -7.18 0.86 -7.80
CA GLU A 25 -8.63 1.08 -7.89
C GLU A 25 -9.06 2.33 -7.11
N ASN A 26 -8.35 2.61 -6.00
CA ASN A 26 -8.51 3.86 -5.27
C ASN A 26 -7.17 4.24 -4.59
N PRO A 27 -6.48 5.31 -5.03
CA PRO A 27 -5.19 5.73 -4.46
C PRO A 27 -5.30 6.12 -2.98
N GLU A 28 -6.45 6.66 -2.58
CA GLU A 28 -6.75 7.00 -1.18
C GLU A 28 -6.84 5.74 -0.32
N MET A 29 -7.43 4.65 -0.84
CA MET A 29 -7.46 3.37 -0.12
C MET A 29 -6.07 2.78 0.09
N ASN A 30 -5.18 2.93 -0.89
CA ASN A 30 -3.80 2.49 -0.74
C ASN A 30 -3.04 3.33 0.30
N GLN A 31 -3.34 4.63 0.38
CA GLN A 31 -2.79 5.50 1.40
C GLN A 31 -3.29 5.13 2.80
N CYS A 32 -4.58 4.83 2.97
CA CYS A 32 -5.13 4.33 4.23
C CYS A 32 -4.45 3.03 4.68
N ALA A 33 -4.24 2.09 3.76
CA ALA A 33 -3.56 0.83 4.06
C ALA A 33 -2.11 1.04 4.50
N GLN A 34 -1.37 1.93 3.82
CA GLN A 34 0.00 2.27 4.21
C GLN A 34 0.08 2.93 5.59
N GLN A 35 -0.83 3.85 5.90
CA GLN A 35 -0.89 4.47 7.22
C GLN A 35 -1.19 3.45 8.32
N ASN A 36 -2.11 2.51 8.07
CA ASN A 36 -2.40 1.45 9.03
C ASN A 36 -1.18 0.56 9.28
N TYR A 37 -0.48 0.15 8.21
CA TYR A 37 0.74 -0.65 8.33
C TYR A 37 1.83 0.05 9.16
N GLN A 38 2.05 1.35 8.91
CA GLN A 38 3.02 2.14 9.69
C GLN A 38 2.62 2.26 11.16
N CYS A 39 1.32 2.40 11.43
CA CYS A 39 0.78 2.45 12.79
C CYS A 39 1.00 1.12 13.52
N GLU A 40 0.62 0.00 12.92
CA GLU A 40 0.80 -1.34 13.48
C GLU A 40 2.28 -1.66 13.74
N SER A 41 3.16 -1.34 12.78
CA SER A 41 4.61 -1.52 12.96
C SER A 41 5.17 -0.66 14.10
N THR A 42 4.62 0.54 14.31
CA THR A 42 4.99 1.38 15.45
C THR A 42 4.48 0.80 16.76
N CYS A 43 3.26 0.26 16.78
CA CYS A 43 2.71 -0.44 17.94
C CYS A 43 3.62 -1.61 18.32
N GLU A 44 3.93 -2.50 17.39
CA GLU A 44 4.83 -3.64 17.61
C GLU A 44 6.20 -3.22 18.17
N GLN A 45 6.76 -2.11 17.69
CA GLN A 45 8.05 -1.60 18.18
C GLN A 45 7.96 -0.97 19.58
N GLN A 46 6.81 -0.39 19.95
CA GLN A 46 6.60 0.30 21.22
C GLN A 46 6.20 -0.63 22.36
N THR A 47 5.82 -1.87 22.07
CA THR A 47 5.42 -2.84 23.09
C THR A 47 6.17 -4.15 22.92
N THR A 48 7.01 -4.44 23.91
CA THR A 48 7.80 -5.68 24.01
C THR A 48 7.01 -6.90 24.49
N ALA A 49 5.71 -6.74 24.79
CA ALA A 49 4.87 -7.83 25.27
C ALA A 49 3.48 -7.78 24.60
N GLU A 50 3.09 -8.87 23.94
CA GLU A 50 1.71 -9.07 23.47
C GLU A 50 0.76 -8.99 24.66
N GLY A 51 0.11 -7.84 24.82
CA GLY A 51 -0.71 -7.54 25.99
C GLY A 51 -1.70 -6.43 25.71
N LEU A 52 -2.42 -6.01 26.75
CA LEU A 52 -3.50 -5.03 26.64
C LEU A 52 -3.07 -3.73 25.93
N LYS A 53 -1.80 -3.31 26.10
CA LYS A 53 -1.24 -2.13 25.42
C LYS A 53 -1.13 -2.32 23.90
N GLN A 54 -0.66 -3.49 23.44
CA GLN A 54 -0.60 -3.80 22.00
C GLN A 54 -2.01 -3.86 21.41
N GLN A 55 -2.96 -4.49 22.12
CA GLN A 55 -4.36 -4.52 21.67
C GLN A 55 -4.99 -3.14 21.58
N VAL A 56 -4.77 -2.27 22.57
CA VAL A 56 -5.28 -0.89 22.53
C VAL A 56 -4.61 -0.08 21.41
N CYS A 57 -3.32 -0.29 21.17
CA CYS A 57 -2.59 0.38 20.11
C CYS A 57 -3.11 -0.04 18.72
N SER A 58 -3.18 -1.36 18.46
CA SER A 58 -3.74 -1.89 17.21
C SER A 58 -5.20 -1.49 17.01
N ALA A 59 -6.03 -1.51 18.06
CA ALA A 59 -7.41 -1.03 17.97
C ALA A 59 -7.51 0.44 17.50
N LYS A 60 -6.59 1.30 17.94
CA LYS A 60 -6.50 2.70 17.47
C LYS A 60 -6.05 2.81 16.01
N CYS A 61 -5.12 1.95 15.57
CA CYS A 61 -4.72 1.89 14.16
C CYS A 61 -5.89 1.50 13.27
N VAL A 62 -6.62 0.43 13.65
CA VAL A 62 -7.81 -0.03 12.94
C VAL A 62 -8.93 1.02 12.91
N GLU A 63 -9.16 1.71 14.03
CA GLU A 63 -10.12 2.82 14.07
C GLU A 63 -9.73 3.95 13.09
N SER A 64 -8.46 4.35 13.08
CA SER A 64 -7.95 5.39 12.18
C SER A 64 -8.03 4.95 10.71
N TYR A 65 -7.71 3.68 10.42
CA TYR A 65 -7.89 3.08 9.10
C TYR A 65 -9.35 3.13 8.65
N ASN A 66 -10.29 2.74 9.51
CA ASN A 66 -11.71 2.77 9.19
C ASN A 66 -12.23 4.18 8.92
N GLN A 67 -11.74 5.17 9.67
CA GLN A 67 -12.04 6.58 9.41
C GLN A 67 -11.48 7.05 8.07
N CYS A 68 -10.25 6.66 7.74
CA CYS A 68 -9.63 6.96 6.45
C CYS A 68 -10.40 6.30 5.30
N LYS A 69 -10.73 5.00 5.44
CA LYS A 69 -11.53 4.24 4.48
C LYS A 69 -12.89 4.90 4.21
N ALA A 70 -13.61 5.29 5.27
CA ALA A 70 -14.90 5.97 5.13
C ALA A 70 -14.80 7.34 4.42
N GLN A 71 -13.64 8.00 4.45
CA GLN A 71 -13.38 9.21 3.67
C GLN A 71 -13.00 8.89 2.23
N ALA A 72 -12.12 7.91 2.01
CA ALA A 72 -11.70 7.44 0.70
C ALA A 72 -12.88 6.89 -0.14
N GLU A 73 -13.83 6.20 0.50
CA GLU A 73 -15.05 5.70 -0.14
C GLU A 73 -16.00 6.84 -0.54
N LYS A 74 -16.04 7.96 0.22
CA LYS A 74 -16.81 9.15 -0.17
C LYS A 74 -16.19 9.89 -1.35
N LEU A 75 -14.87 9.86 -1.47
CA LEU A 75 -14.13 10.49 -2.57
C LEU A 75 -14.15 9.64 -3.85
N GLY A 76 -14.26 8.32 -3.74
CA GLY A 76 -14.35 7.38 -4.87
C GLY A 76 -15.74 7.23 -5.49
N ASN A 77 -16.79 7.75 -4.87
CA ASN A 77 -18.18 7.72 -5.37
C ASN A 77 -18.55 8.94 -6.24
N ILE A 78 -17.56 9.56 -6.92
CA ILE A 78 -17.77 10.68 -7.85
C ILE A 78 -17.80 10.16 -9.28
#